data_AF-A0AAV5ECS2-F1
#
_entry.id   AF-A0AAV5ECS2-F1
#
_cell.length_a   1.000
_cell.length_b   1.000
_cell.length_c   1.000
_cell.angle_alpha   90.00
_cell.angle_beta   90.00
_cell.angle_gamma   90.00
#
_symmetry.space_group_name_H-M   'P 1'
#
loop_
_entity.id
_entity.type
_entity.pdbx_description
1 polymer ?
#
loop_
_entity_poly.entity_id
_entity_poly.type
_entity_poly.pdbx_seq_one_letter_code
_entity_poly.pdbx_strand_id
1 'polypeptide(L)' 'MFTEWWRKARKWAEKEKRKGLNSLIILGAWMLWKHHNWCVFEGGQPNIRKILNNLSIERQLWHLAGATSLQALGHGAVPD' A
#
# COMPACT_ATOMS: atom_id res chain seq x y z
N MET A 1 14.35 10.93 2.75
CA MET A 1 12.93 11.39 2.70
C MET A 1 11.97 10.20 2.84
N PHE A 2 11.92 9.27 1.87
CA PHE A 2 11.03 8.09 1.94
C PHE A 2 11.44 7.05 2.98
N THR A 3 12.71 6.65 3.03
CA THR A 3 13.23 5.66 4.00
C THR A 3 13.08 6.11 5.45
N GLU A 4 13.33 7.41 5.70
CA GLU A 4 13.16 8.01 7.02
C GLU A 4 11.69 8.08 7.44
N TRP A 5 10.79 8.45 6.52
CA TRP A 5 9.35 8.38 6.76
C TRP A 5 8.89 6.94 7.04
N TRP A 6 9.33 5.97 6.26
CA TRP A 6 9.00 4.56 6.46
C TRP A 6 9.49 4.07 7.84
N ARG A 7 10.73 4.40 8.22
CA ARG A 7 11.28 4.09 9.54
C ARG A 7 10.41 4.66 10.67
N LYS A 8 9.94 5.90 10.52
CA LYS A 8 9.02 6.55 11.48
C LYS A 8 7.65 5.88 11.51
N ALA A 9 7.02 5.64 10.36
CA ALA A 9 5.73 4.95 10.26
C ALA A 9 5.76 3.56 10.91
N ARG A 10 6.83 2.80 10.67
CA ARG A 10 7.05 1.49 11.32
C ARG A 10 7.25 1.61 12.82
N LYS A 11 7.91 2.67 13.31
CA LYS A 11 8.05 2.93 14.76
C LYS A 11 6.69 3.16 15.43
N TRP A 12 5.78 3.87 14.76
CA TRP A 12 4.45 4.20 15.29
C TRP A 12 3.47 3.04 15.21
N ALA A 13 3.68 2.10 14.30
CA ALA A 13 2.87 0.89 14.23
C ALA A 13 3.13 -0.06 15.41
N GLU A 14 2.04 -0.61 15.96
CA GLU A 14 2.04 -1.76 16.87
C GLU A 14 2.87 -2.90 16.28
N LYS A 15 3.58 -3.65 17.13
CA LYS A 15 4.51 -4.70 16.70
C LYS A 15 3.86 -5.69 15.72
N GLU A 16 2.61 -6.08 15.98
CA GLU A 16 1.83 -7.03 15.18
C GLU A 16 1.47 -6.47 13.78
N LYS A 17 1.24 -5.16 13.67
CA LYS A 17 0.85 -4.47 12.43
C LYS A 17 2.05 -4.12 11.53
N ARG A 18 3.29 -4.16 12.05
CA ARG A 18 4.50 -3.75 11.29
C ARG A 18 4.73 -4.57 10.03
N LYS A 19 4.47 -5.89 10.06
CA LYS A 19 4.63 -6.77 8.89
C LYS A 19 3.65 -6.39 7.77
N GLY A 20 2.38 -6.20 8.13
CA GLY A 20 1.36 -5.70 7.23
C GLY A 20 1.74 -4.34 6.65
N LEU A 21 2.13 -3.39 7.51
CA LEU A 21 2.49 -2.04 7.10
C LEU A 21 3.64 -2.04 6.08
N ASN A 22 4.70 -2.81 6.33
CA ASN A 22 5.81 -2.93 5.38
C ASN A 22 5.34 -3.48 4.02
N SER A 23 4.49 -4.51 4.05
CA SER A 23 3.93 -5.10 2.83
C SER A 23 3.09 -4.09 2.06
N LEU A 24 2.26 -3.30 2.75
CA LEU A 24 1.44 -2.25 2.17
C LEU A 24 2.28 -1.11 1.56
N ILE A 25 3.35 -0.70 2.24
CA ILE A 25 4.27 0.35 1.73
C ILE A 25 4.96 -0.12 0.45
N ILE A 26 5.45 -1.37 0.43
CA ILE A 26 6.06 -1.97 -0.77
C ILE A 26 5.03 -2.05 -1.90
N LEU A 27 3.80 -2.48 -1.61
CA LEU A 27 2.73 -2.54 -2.59
C LEU A 27 2.39 -1.16 -3.16
N GLY A 28 2.36 -0.12 -2.32
CA GLY A 28 2.19 1.28 -2.71
C GLY A 28 3.29 1.76 -3.66
N ALA A 29 4.55 1.53 -3.31
CA ALA A 29 5.68 1.86 -4.17
C ALA A 29 5.61 1.10 -5.51
N TRP A 30 5.23 -0.17 -5.49
CA TRP A 30 5.05 -0.99 -6.68
C TRP A 30 3.93 -0.47 -7.60
N MET A 31 2.76 -0.12 -7.05
CA MET A 31 1.67 0.45 -7.84
C MET A 31 2.06 1.79 -8.47
N LEU A 32 2.78 2.64 -7.73
CA LEU A 32 3.28 3.92 -8.24
C LEU A 32 4.25 3.71 -9.40
N TRP A 33 5.19 2.78 -9.26
CA TRP A 33 6.14 2.43 -10.32
C TRP A 33 5.42 1.89 -11.58
N LYS A 34 4.45 0.98 -11.42
CA LYS A 34 3.65 0.47 -12.55
C LYS A 34 2.88 1.58 -13.26
N HIS A 35 2.23 2.48 -12.50
CA HIS A 35 1.48 3.60 -13.09
C HIS A 35 2.40 4.59 -13.80
N HIS A 36 3.57 4.90 -13.22
CA HIS A 36 4.58 5.73 -13.87
C HIS A 36 5.03 5.15 -15.21
N ASN A 37 5.35 3.85 -15.25
CA ASN A 37 5.74 3.20 -16.50
C ASN A 37 4.62 3.26 -17.54
N TRP A 38 3.38 3.00 -17.15
CA TRP A 38 2.23 3.15 -18.05
C TRP A 38 2.11 4.58 -18.57
N CYS A 39 2.33 5.61 -17.74
CA CYS A 39 2.34 7.00 -18.20
C CYS A 39 3.45 7.30 -19.22
N VAL A 40 4.66 6.81 -18.95
CA VAL A 40 5.83 7.08 -19.79
C VAL A 40 5.78 6.33 -21.12
N PHE A 41 5.40 5.05 -21.10
CA PHE A 41 5.45 4.18 -22.28
C PHE A 41 4.17 4.18 -23.10
N GLU A 42 3.00 4.33 -22.46
CA GLU A 42 1.69 4.26 -23.12
C GLU A 42 1.00 5.63 -23.25
N GLY A 43 1.70 6.72 -22.92
CA GLY A 43 1.16 8.09 -22.97
C GLY A 43 0.01 8.34 -21.98
N GLY A 44 -0.12 7.49 -20.96
CA GLY A 44 -1.13 7.62 -19.93
C GLY A 44 -0.95 8.89 -19.09
N GLN A 45 -2.05 9.49 -18.61
CA GLN A 45 -1.99 10.65 -17.72
C GLN A 45 -1.77 10.22 -16.25
N PRO A 46 -0.93 10.94 -15.48
CA PRO A 46 -0.79 10.73 -14.03
C PRO A 46 -2.14 10.80 -13.32
N ASN A 47 -2.49 9.76 -12.55
CA ASN A 47 -3.80 9.68 -11.89
C ASN A 47 -3.71 8.94 -10.56
N ILE A 48 -3.80 9.68 -9.46
CA ILE A 48 -3.70 9.12 -8.11
C ILE A 48 -4.88 8.21 -7.75
N ARG A 49 -6.10 8.49 -8.26
CA ARG A 49 -7.28 7.64 -8.02
C ARG A 49 -7.09 6.26 -8.64
N LYS A 50 -6.51 6.19 -9.83
CA LYS A 50 -6.17 4.92 -10.51
C LYS A 50 -5.17 4.10 -9.69
N ILE A 51 -4.13 4.75 -9.15
CA ILE A 51 -3.14 4.10 -8.27
C ILE A 51 -3.80 3.54 -7.01
N LEU A 52 -4.63 4.34 -6.33
CA LEU A 52 -5.32 3.93 -5.09
C LEU A 52 -6.32 2.79 -5.32
N ASN A 53 -7.07 2.82 -6.42
CA ASN A 53 -7.99 1.74 -6.79
C ASN A 53 -7.24 0.44 -7.05
N ASN A 54 -6.17 0.49 -7.85
CA ASN A 54 -5.33 -0.68 -8.13
C ASN A 54 -4.68 -1.24 -6.86
N LEU A 55 -4.20 -0.37 -5.97
CA LEU A 55 -3.66 -0.79 -4.67
C LEU A 55 -4.72 -1.50 -3.81
N SER A 56 -5.96 -1.00 -3.81
CA SER A 56 -7.06 -1.60 -3.04
C SER A 56 -7.40 -3.00 -3.57
N ILE A 57 -7.49 -3.15 -4.89
CA ILE A 57 -7.73 -4.44 -5.56
C ILE A 57 -6.59 -5.42 -5.27
N GLU A 58 -5.34 -5.00 -5.47
CA GLU A 58 -4.17 -5.85 -5.26
C GLU A 58 -4.05 -6.30 -3.80
N ARG A 59 -4.32 -5.39 -2.84
CA ARG A 59 -4.37 -5.71 -1.41
C ARG A 59 -5.41 -6.80 -1.11
N GLN A 60 -6.61 -6.71 -1.71
CA GLN A 60 -7.65 -7.72 -1.54
C GLN A 60 -7.24 -9.06 -2.15
N LEU A 61 -6.65 -9.07 -3.34
CA LEU A 61 -6.16 -10.30 -3.98
C LEU A 61 -5.09 -10.99 -3.14
N TRP A 62 -4.14 -10.24 -2.58
CA TRP A 62 -3.11 -10.81 -1.70
C TRP A 62 -3.71 -11.37 -0.42
N HIS A 63 -4.72 -10.71 0.13
CA HIS A 63 -5.46 -11.24 1.27
C HIS A 63 -6.13 -12.58 0.95
N LEU A 64 -6.83 -12.67 -0.18
CA LEU A 64 -7.46 -13.91 -0.66
C LEU A 64 -6.42 -15.01 -0.93
N ALA A 65 -5.20 -14.64 -1.32
CA ALA A 65 -4.07 -15.55 -1.47
C ALA A 65 -3.37 -15.93 -0.15
N GLY A 66 -3.89 -15.50 1.00
CA GLY A 66 -3.39 -15.88 2.34
C GLY A 66 -2.48 -14.86 3.03
N ALA A 67 -2.31 -13.65 2.49
CA ALA A 67 -1.56 -12.58 3.15
C ALA A 67 -2.35 -11.92 4.30
N THR A 68 -2.61 -12.66 5.38
CA THR A 68 -3.43 -12.24 6.53
C THR A 68 -2.92 -10.99 7.24
N SER A 69 -1.61 -10.74 7.23
CA SER A 69 -1.02 -9.54 7.87
C SER A 69 -1.48 -8.21 7.26
N LEU A 70 -2.01 -8.20 6.03
CA LEU A 70 -2.59 -7.00 5.40
C LEU A 70 -4.00 -6.69 5.91
N GLN A 71 -4.73 -7.69 6.39
CA GLN A 71 -6.08 -7.55 6.96
C GLN A 71 -6.04 -6.84 8.32
N ALA A 72 -5.02 -7.15 9.13
CA ALA A 72 -4.83 -6.57 10.47
C ALA A 72 -4.63 -5.04 10.48
N LEU A 73 -4.45 -4.41 9.31
CA LEU A 73 -4.35 -2.96 9.16
C LEU A 73 -5.71 -2.27 8.95
N GLY A 74 -6.76 -3.02 8.62
CA GLY A 74 -8.08 -2.49 8.25
C GLY A 74 -9.06 -2.27 9.42
N HIS A 75 -8.69 -2.63 10.65
CA HIS A 75 -9.49 -2.38 11.86
C HIS A 75 -8.99 -1.14 12.62
N GLY A 76 -9.01 0.00 11.95
CA GLY A 76 -9.09 1.28 12.65
C GLY A 76 -10.56 1.53 12.98
N ALA A 77 -10.93 1.42 14.26
CA ALA A 77 -12.23 1.87 14.73
C ALA A 77 -12.44 3.32 14.28
N VAL A 78 -13.51 3.57 13.54
CA VAL A 78 -14.13 4.89 13.49
C VAL A 78 -14.76 5.08 14.88
N PRO A 79 -14.35 6.06 15.69
CA PRO A 79 -15.09 6.39 16.90
C PRO A 79 -16.47 6.92 16.47
N ASP A 80 -17.51 6.43 17.14
CA ASP A 80 -18.88 6.94 17.02
C ASP A 80 -18.96 8.46 17.24
#